data_AF-A0A3M1MP99-F1
#
_entry.id   AF-A0A3M1MP99-F1
#
_cell.length_a   1.000
_cell.length_b   1.000
_cell.length_c   1.000
_cell.angle_alpha   90.00
_cell.angle_beta   90.00
_cell.angle_gamma   90.00
#
_symmetry.space_group_name_H-M   'P 1'
#
loop_
_entity.id
_entity.type
_entity.pdbx_description
1 polymer ?
#
loop_
_entity_poly.entity_id
_entity_poly.type
_entity_poly.pdbx_seq_one_letter_code
_entity_poly.pdbx_strand_id
1 'polypeptide(L)'
;MKTPTLPVLISLVLTLTTPAWAAPQKPPAELQQLLADCSAAASLPAEQLPQLAERLQVWQQKLEQEAGPAAKLWRFRLNQCRGFVDYRLKTEQPKSKQ
;
A
#
# COMPACT_ATOMS: atom_id res chain seq x y z
N MET A 1 -63.00 -5.73 0.98
CA MET A 1 -61.83 -6.64 0.97
C MET A 1 -60.57 -5.78 0.96
N LYS A 2 -59.55 -6.25 1.68
CA LYS A 2 -58.47 -5.49 2.31
C LYS A 2 -57.28 -5.33 1.36
N THR A 3 -56.85 -4.09 1.11
CA THR A 3 -55.52 -3.77 0.56
C THR A 3 -54.42 -4.26 1.50
N PRO A 4 -53.27 -4.67 0.95
CA PRO A 4 -52.05 -3.98 1.36
C PRO A 4 -51.14 -3.62 0.17
N THR A 5 -50.93 -2.31 0.03
CA THR A 5 -49.62 -1.63 0.00
C THR A 5 -48.39 -2.51 -0.23
N LEU A 6 -47.77 -2.36 -1.41
CA LEU A 6 -46.36 -2.69 -1.65
C LEU A 6 -45.68 -1.44 -2.23
N PRO A 7 -45.04 -0.62 -1.38
CA PRO A 7 -44.04 0.34 -1.80
C PRO A 7 -42.71 -0.41 -2.02
N VAL A 8 -41.70 0.28 -2.55
CA VAL A 8 -40.29 -0.17 -2.55
C VAL A 8 -39.88 -1.15 -3.66
N LEU A 9 -40.12 -0.80 -4.93
CA LEU A 9 -39.33 -1.36 -6.05
C LEU A 9 -38.72 -0.29 -6.96
N ILE A 10 -38.71 0.97 -6.53
CA ILE A 10 -38.19 2.11 -7.30
C ILE A 10 -37.04 2.80 -6.53
N SER A 11 -36.23 2.02 -5.81
CA SER A 11 -35.01 2.53 -5.15
C SER A 11 -33.72 1.79 -5.56
N LEU A 12 -33.79 0.88 -6.55
CA LEU A 12 -32.61 0.15 -7.02
C LEU A 12 -32.07 0.68 -8.36
N VAL A 13 -32.26 1.97 -8.64
CA VAL A 13 -31.65 2.67 -9.78
C VAL A 13 -31.00 3.97 -9.31
N LEU A 14 -30.31 3.93 -8.17
CA LEU A 14 -29.46 5.03 -7.70
C LEU A 14 -28.31 4.42 -6.90
N THR A 15 -27.24 3.98 -7.57
CA THR A 15 -25.84 3.89 -7.06
C THR A 15 -24.95 2.92 -7.87
N LEU A 16 -24.96 2.95 -9.21
CA LEU A 16 -24.02 2.09 -9.98
C LEU A 16 -23.22 2.82 -11.06
N THR A 17 -23.19 4.17 -11.04
CA THR A 17 -22.39 4.97 -11.98
C THR A 17 -21.52 6.01 -11.29
N THR A 18 -20.97 5.68 -10.12
CA THR A 18 -19.69 6.26 -9.73
C THR A 18 -18.60 5.26 -10.11
N PRO A 19 -17.67 5.60 -11.04
CA PRO A 19 -16.49 4.77 -11.22
C PRO A 19 -15.77 4.69 -9.87
N ALA A 20 -15.72 3.50 -9.28
CA ALA A 20 -15.05 3.21 -8.01
C ALA A 20 -13.51 3.35 -8.09
N TRP A 21 -12.99 4.15 -9.04
CA TRP A 21 -11.57 4.51 -9.15
C TRP A 21 -11.18 5.71 -8.28
N ALA A 22 -12.14 6.41 -7.68
CA ALA A 22 -11.92 7.62 -6.89
C ALA A 22 -12.42 7.55 -5.45
N ALA A 23 -12.45 6.36 -4.84
CA ALA A 23 -12.32 6.32 -3.39
C ALA A 23 -10.81 6.43 -3.09
N PRO A 24 -10.31 7.57 -2.57
CA PRO A 24 -9.01 7.57 -1.94
C PRO A 24 -9.14 6.66 -0.72
N GLN A 25 -8.89 5.36 -0.90
CA GLN A 25 -8.60 4.47 0.21
C GLN A 25 -7.38 5.08 0.86
N LYS A 26 -7.62 5.88 1.90
CA LYS A 26 -6.58 6.51 2.69
C LYS A 26 -5.63 5.38 3.06
N PRO A 27 -4.37 5.42 2.63
CA PRO A 27 -3.47 4.33 2.91
C PRO A 27 -3.45 4.15 4.43
N PRO A 28 -3.47 2.91 4.93
CA PRO A 28 -3.31 2.67 6.35
C PRO A 28 -2.10 3.46 6.86
N ALA A 29 -2.22 4.07 8.04
CA ALA A 29 -1.22 5.03 8.54
C ALA A 29 0.22 4.46 8.47
N GLU A 30 0.35 3.16 8.71
CA GLU A 30 1.58 2.40 8.53
C GLU A 30 2.17 2.42 7.11
N LEU A 31 1.35 2.26 6.06
CA LEU A 31 1.81 2.34 4.67
C LEU A 31 2.21 3.77 4.31
N GLN A 32 1.51 4.76 4.86
CA GLN A 32 1.84 6.17 4.66
C GLN A 32 3.19 6.53 5.33
N GLN A 33 3.40 6.04 6.55
CA GLN A 33 4.68 6.14 7.25
C GLN A 33 5.79 5.46 6.46
N LEU A 34 5.55 4.24 5.96
CA LEU A 34 6.53 3.49 5.18
C LEU A 34 6.94 4.23 3.90
N LEU A 35 6.01 4.90 3.23
CA LEU A 35 6.30 5.72 2.05
C LEU A 35 7.12 6.97 2.42
N ALA A 36 6.88 7.57 3.59
CA ALA A 36 7.68 8.67 4.11
C ALA A 36 9.10 8.19 4.45
N ASP A 37 9.22 7.06 5.14
CA ASP A 37 10.50 6.39 5.44
C ASP A 37 11.25 6.07 4.14
N CYS A 38 10.54 5.63 3.10
CA CYS A 38 11.10 5.39 1.77
C CYS A 38 11.63 6.66 1.08
N SER A 39 10.92 7.78 1.20
CA SER A 39 11.44 9.05 0.69
C SER A 39 12.65 9.56 1.49
N ALA A 40 12.70 9.22 2.77
CA ALA A 40 13.81 9.53 3.66
C ALA A 40 14.92 8.47 3.64
N ALA A 41 14.76 7.39 2.86
CA ALA A 41 15.69 6.25 2.86
C ALA A 41 17.11 6.64 2.44
N ALA A 42 17.28 7.73 1.70
CA ALA A 42 18.60 8.27 1.36
C ALA A 42 19.34 8.87 2.57
N SER A 43 18.60 9.33 3.58
CA SER A 43 19.13 9.97 4.80
C SER A 43 18.98 9.10 6.05
N LEU A 44 18.30 7.95 5.95
CA LEU A 44 18.17 7.02 7.06
C LEU A 44 19.54 6.45 7.45
N PRO A 45 19.80 6.28 8.76
CA PRO A 45 21.03 5.64 9.23
C PRO A 45 21.04 4.15 8.85
N ALA A 46 22.23 3.61 8.62
CA ALA A 46 22.41 2.23 8.15
C ALA A 46 21.76 1.19 9.08
N GLU A 47 21.71 1.45 10.39
CA GLU A 47 21.07 0.59 11.38
C GLU A 47 19.55 0.44 11.20
N GLN A 48 18.90 1.43 10.58
CA GLN A 48 17.45 1.41 10.34
C GLN A 48 17.07 0.81 8.99
N LEU A 49 18.04 0.63 8.07
CA LEU A 49 17.79 0.05 6.76
C LEU A 49 17.29 -1.41 6.80
N PRO A 50 17.81 -2.32 7.66
CA PRO A 50 17.29 -3.68 7.77
C PRO A 50 15.83 -3.69 8.22
N GLN A 51 15.50 -2.86 9.22
CA GLN A 51 14.14 -2.75 9.73
C GLN A 51 13.18 -2.20 8.66
N LEU A 52 13.63 -1.22 7.86
CA LEU A 52 12.87 -0.72 6.72
C LEU A 52 12.65 -1.80 5.65
N ALA A 53 13.69 -2.60 5.35
CA ALA A 53 13.60 -3.70 4.38
C ALA A 53 12.59 -4.77 4.79
N GLU A 54 12.57 -5.16 6.08
CA GLU A 54 11.57 -6.10 6.62
C GLU A 54 10.14 -5.55 6.52
N ARG A 55 9.93 -4.28 6.93
CA ARG A 55 8.62 -3.64 6.82
C ARG A 55 8.14 -3.55 5.37
N LEU A 56 9.05 -3.26 4.43
CA LEU A 56 8.77 -3.28 2.99
C LEU A 56 8.32 -4.66 2.52
N GLN A 57 8.98 -5.73 2.96
CA GLN A 57 8.63 -7.09 2.58
C GLN A 57 7.22 -7.48 3.07
N VAL A 58 6.90 -7.17 4.33
CA VAL A 58 5.57 -7.44 4.91
C VAL A 58 4.48 -6.72 4.13
N TRP A 59 4.68 -5.43 3.81
CA TRP A 59 3.70 -4.66 3.04
C TRP A 59 3.58 -5.12 1.59
N GLN A 60 4.67 -5.55 0.96
CA GLN A 60 4.62 -6.14 -0.38
C GLN A 60 3.78 -7.41 -0.41
N GLN A 61 3.92 -8.30 0.58
CA GLN A 61 3.10 -9.51 0.68
C GLN A 61 1.63 -9.18 0.90
N LYS A 62 1.32 -8.23 1.79
CA LYS A 62 -0.06 -7.76 2.00
C LYS A 62 -0.68 -7.21 0.71
N LEU A 63 0.05 -6.36 -0.01
CA LEU A 63 -0.42 -5.78 -1.27
C LEU A 63 -0.46 -6.79 -2.43
N GLU A 64 0.24 -7.91 -2.33
CA GLU A 64 0.15 -9.01 -3.30
C GLU A 64 -1.16 -9.78 -3.18
N GLN A 65 -1.70 -9.88 -1.97
CA GLN A 65 -3.02 -10.44 -1.71
C GLN A 65 -4.16 -9.49 -2.10
N GLU A 66 -3.88 -8.18 -2.24
CA GLU A 66 -4.86 -7.19 -2.66
C GLU A 66 -4.96 -7.04 -4.18
N ALA A 67 -6.06 -7.52 -4.77
CA ALA A 67 -6.38 -7.35 -6.18
C ALA A 67 -7.02 -5.98 -6.44
N GLY A 68 -6.24 -4.89 -6.38
CA GLY A 68 -6.71 -3.53 -6.62
C GLY A 68 -5.75 -2.67 -7.47
N PRO A 69 -6.27 -1.75 -8.30
CA PRO A 69 -5.42 -0.81 -9.06
C PRO A 69 -4.58 0.09 -8.13
N ALA A 70 -5.11 0.44 -6.96
CA ALA A 70 -4.36 1.15 -5.92
C ALA A 70 -3.22 0.29 -5.35
N ALA A 71 -3.47 -0.98 -5.05
CA ALA A 71 -2.44 -1.91 -4.56
C ALA A 71 -1.29 -2.09 -5.56
N LYS A 72 -1.57 -2.12 -6.87
CA LYS A 72 -0.53 -2.14 -7.92
C LYS A 72 0.36 -0.89 -7.86
N LEU A 73 -0.24 0.29 -7.71
CA LEU A 73 0.51 1.55 -7.61
C LEU A 73 1.38 1.58 -6.34
N TRP A 74 0.84 1.13 -5.21
CA TRP A 74 1.60 1.03 -3.96
C TRP A 74 2.74 0.02 -4.07
N ARG A 75 2.51 -1.18 -4.64
CA ARG A 75 3.56 -2.17 -4.91
C ARG A 75 4.68 -1.59 -5.76
N PHE A 76 4.34 -0.86 -6.82
CA PHE A 76 5.33 -0.23 -7.69
C PHE A 76 6.24 0.72 -6.89
N ARG A 77 5.66 1.60 -6.06
CA ARG A 77 6.43 2.54 -5.22
C ARG A 77 7.30 1.81 -4.19
N LEU A 78 6.75 0.80 -3.50
CA LEU A 78 7.51 0.02 -2.52
C LEU A 78 8.64 -0.78 -3.17
N ASN A 79 8.46 -1.30 -4.39
CA ASN A 79 9.52 -1.99 -5.12
C ASN A 79 10.70 -1.08 -5.45
N GLN A 80 10.43 0.18 -5.87
CA GLN A 80 11.50 1.14 -6.13
C GLN A 80 12.30 1.45 -4.86
N CYS A 81 11.59 1.69 -3.75
CA CYS A 81 12.20 1.91 -2.45
C CYS A 81 13.03 0.70 -1.99
N ARG A 82 12.47 -0.52 -2.10
CA ARG A 82 13.17 -1.75 -1.74
C ARG A 82 14.47 -1.91 -2.53
N GLY A 83 14.46 -1.66 -3.84
CA GLY A 83 15.67 -1.71 -4.66
C GLY A 83 16.76 -0.74 -4.16
N PHE A 84 16.36 0.47 -3.74
CA PHE A 84 17.28 1.44 -3.16
C PHE A 84 17.79 1.03 -1.77
N VAL A 85 16.91 0.51 -0.90
CA VAL A 85 17.29 0.03 0.44
C VAL A 85 18.21 -1.18 0.34
N ASP A 86 17.94 -2.14 -0.56
CA ASP A 86 18.81 -3.29 -0.83
C ASP A 86 20.17 -2.85 -1.39
N TYR A 87 20.19 -1.83 -2.25
CA TYR A 87 21.44 -1.23 -2.73
C TYR A 87 22.24 -0.63 -1.57
N ARG A 88 21.61 0.21 -0.73
CA ARG A 88 22.26 0.82 0.44
C ARG A 88 22.76 -0.23 1.42
N LEU A 89 21.95 -1.25 1.74
CA LEU A 89 22.34 -2.37 2.58
C LEU A 89 23.58 -3.07 2.05
N LYS A 90 23.71 -3.27 0.73
CA LYS A 90 24.91 -3.87 0.12
C LYS A 90 26.13 -2.96 0.16
N THR A 91 25.96 -1.64 0.11
CA THR A 91 27.06 -0.68 0.12
C THR A 91 27.50 -0.26 1.53
N GLU A 92 26.58 -0.27 2.50
CA GLU A 92 26.80 0.20 3.87
C GLU A 92 26.93 -0.92 4.90
N GLN A 93 26.52 -2.15 4.58
CA GLN A 93 27.11 -3.30 5.26
C GLN A 93 28.55 -3.37 4.73
N PRO A 94 29.58 -3.00 5.51
CA PRO A 94 30.91 -3.46 5.17
C PRO A 94 30.79 -4.98 5.06
N LYS A 95 31.39 -5.56 4.02
CA LYS A 95 31.72 -6.99 4.05
C LYS A 95 32.40 -7.24 5.39
N SER A 96 31.68 -7.83 6.35
CA SER A 96 32.26 -8.72 7.35
C SER A 96 32.84 -9.89 6.57
N LYS A 97 33.97 -9.65 5.90
CA LYS A 97 34.98 -10.65 5.59
C LYS A 97 35.91 -10.62 6.81
N GLN A 98 35.81 -11.65 7.65
CA GLN A 98 36.69 -12.83 7.59
C GLN A 98 38.12 -12.47 7.93
#